data_AF-X1A3N2-F1
#
_entry.id   AF-X1A3N2-F1
#
_cell.length_a   1.000
_cell.length_b   1.000
_cell.length_c   1.000
_cell.angle_alpha   90.00
_cell.angle_beta   90.00
_cell.angle_gamma   90.00
#
_symmetry.space_group_name_H-M   'P 1'
#
loop_
_entity.id
_entity.type
_entity.pdbx_description
1 polymer ?
#
loop_
_entity_poly.entity_id
_entity_poly.type
_entity_poly.pdbx_seq_one_letter_code
_entity_poly.pdbx_strand_id
1 'polypeptide(L)'
;MKLSTKIFLPIILISALLILLVGCFGVSSPGYTPGSIQGTMARPWECCYDPGAELAGDPISPNVCDVNWYAWANVKVVLTTWVDSVEIELATTVTDENGAYLFSDVPPAKNYIITAICPTDEGFVIKDVAEEVVGGETYDAGVADAKSTVLALCLEGLGEIGSDSYLLDLDDFQSHSDYNKVIEEVCDYLANCEHAIP
;
A
#
# COMPACT_ATOMS: atom_id res chain seq x y z
N MET A 1 -36.72 42.13 -49.62
CA MET A 1 -35.26 42.37 -49.64
C MET A 1 -34.58 41.20 -50.35
N LYS A 2 -34.00 41.41 -51.54
CA LYS A 2 -33.16 40.40 -52.22
C LYS A 2 -31.79 40.42 -51.55
N LEU A 3 -31.56 39.55 -50.57
CA LEU A 3 -30.21 39.39 -50.01
C LEU A 3 -29.32 38.76 -51.08
N SER A 4 -28.23 39.45 -51.40
CA SER A 4 -27.23 39.04 -52.39
C SER A 4 -26.49 37.79 -51.91
N THR A 5 -26.48 36.75 -52.73
CA THR A 5 -25.81 35.45 -52.51
C THR A 5 -24.31 35.56 -52.21
N LYS A 6 -23.69 36.72 -52.46
CA LYS A 6 -22.27 36.99 -52.17
C LYS A 6 -21.97 37.21 -50.68
N ILE A 7 -22.98 37.45 -49.83
CA ILE A 7 -22.80 37.71 -48.39
C ILE A 7 -23.00 36.44 -47.54
N PHE A 8 -23.74 35.44 -48.05
CA PHE A 8 -24.05 34.22 -47.29
C PHE A 8 -22.87 33.28 -47.13
N LEU A 9 -22.03 33.15 -48.16
CA LEU A 9 -20.89 32.22 -48.14
C LEU A 9 -19.86 32.53 -47.03
N PRO A 10 -19.41 33.79 -46.83
CA PRO A 10 -18.48 34.09 -45.74
C PRO A 10 -19.11 33.96 -44.35
N ILE A 11 -20.42 34.24 -44.19
CA ILE A 11 -21.11 34.11 -42.89
C ILE A 11 -21.26 32.65 -42.48
N ILE A 12 -21.57 31.75 -43.42
CA ILE A 12 -21.64 30.30 -43.15
C ILE A 12 -20.25 29.75 -42.82
N LEU A 13 -19.19 30.21 -43.51
CA LEU A 13 -17.81 29.81 -43.22
C LEU A 13 -17.33 30.28 -41.83
N ILE A 14 -17.66 31.51 -41.42
CA ILE A 14 -17.33 32.04 -40.10
C ILE A 14 -18.14 31.31 -39.01
N SER A 15 -19.41 31.01 -39.27
CA SER A 15 -20.26 30.24 -38.36
C SER A 15 -19.79 28.79 -38.20
N ALA A 16 -19.32 28.14 -39.27
CA ALA A 16 -18.75 26.79 -39.24
C ALA A 16 -17.40 26.75 -38.50
N LEU A 17 -16.57 27.80 -38.65
CA LEU A 17 -15.30 27.94 -37.94
C LEU A 17 -15.50 28.15 -36.42
N LEU A 18 -16.54 28.91 -36.03
CA LEU A 18 -16.93 29.11 -34.63
C LEU A 18 -17.47 27.82 -33.99
N ILE A 19 -18.18 26.96 -34.73
CA ILE A 19 -18.67 25.66 -34.22
C ILE A 19 -17.51 24.66 -34.03
N LEU A 20 -16.46 24.73 -34.86
CA LEU A 20 -15.25 23.91 -34.70
C LEU A 20 -14.37 24.32 -33.51
N LEU A 21 -14.43 25.59 -33.07
CA LEU A 21 -13.69 26.10 -31.91
C LEU A 21 -14.33 25.75 -30.55
N VAL A 22 -15.59 25.30 -30.54
CA VAL A 22 -16.32 24.88 -29.31
C VAL A 22 -16.24 23.36 -29.10
N GLY A 23 -15.58 22.62 -30.01
CA GLY A 23 -15.54 21.15 -30.01
C GLY A 23 -14.47 20.48 -29.15
N CYS A 24 -13.75 21.19 -28.29
CA CYS A 24 -12.75 20.58 -27.41
C CYS A 24 -12.91 21.04 -25.96
N PHE A 25 -14.14 20.99 -25.44
CA PHE A 25 -14.35 20.99 -24.00
C PHE A 25 -14.16 19.57 -23.50
N GLY A 26 -12.99 19.35 -22.90
CA GLY A 26 -12.72 18.31 -21.92
C GLY A 26 -13.25 16.93 -22.29
N VAL A 27 -12.47 16.17 -23.06
CA VAL A 27 -12.35 14.76 -22.72
C VAL A 27 -11.83 14.76 -21.28
N SER A 28 -12.73 14.53 -20.31
CA SER A 28 -12.29 14.00 -19.03
C SER A 28 -11.53 12.74 -19.39
N SER A 29 -10.20 12.82 -19.30
CA SER A 29 -9.40 11.65 -19.02
C SER A 29 -10.16 10.87 -17.95
N PRO A 30 -10.45 9.56 -18.14
CA PRO A 30 -11.10 8.78 -17.10
C PRO A 30 -10.44 9.16 -15.78
N GLY A 31 -11.24 9.73 -14.87
CA GLY A 31 -10.71 10.50 -13.76
C GLY A 31 -9.78 9.61 -12.96
N TYR A 32 -8.51 10.00 -12.86
CA TYR A 32 -7.60 9.35 -11.91
C TYR A 32 -8.22 9.57 -10.53
N THR A 33 -8.73 8.49 -9.96
CA THR A 33 -9.35 8.50 -8.64
C THR A 33 -8.45 7.61 -7.79
N PRO A 34 -7.49 8.20 -7.05
CA PRO A 34 -6.65 7.41 -6.16
C PRO A 34 -7.46 6.86 -4.99
N GLY A 35 -6.99 5.76 -4.42
CA GLY A 35 -7.44 5.26 -3.13
C GLY A 35 -6.56 5.78 -2.00
N SER A 36 -6.70 5.13 -0.85
CA SER A 36 -5.87 5.34 0.34
C SER A 36 -5.68 4.02 1.08
N ILE A 37 -4.61 3.91 1.85
CA ILE A 37 -4.33 2.75 2.70
C ILE A 37 -4.12 3.26 4.12
N GLN A 38 -4.78 2.64 5.08
CA GLN A 38 -4.54 2.85 6.51
C GLN A 38 -4.27 1.51 7.20
N GLY A 39 -3.71 1.58 8.39
CA GLY A 39 -3.53 0.42 9.25
C GLY A 39 -2.80 0.81 10.53
N THR A 40 -2.40 -0.19 11.30
CA THR A 40 -1.67 -0.04 12.55
C THR A 40 -0.43 -0.93 12.52
N MET A 41 0.74 -0.34 12.69
CA MET A 41 1.97 -1.11 12.89
C MET A 41 2.11 -1.45 14.36
N ALA A 42 2.49 -2.70 14.60
CA ALA A 42 2.75 -3.24 15.92
C ALA A 42 4.05 -4.04 15.90
N ARG A 43 4.65 -4.22 17.08
CA ARG A 43 5.86 -5.04 17.24
C ARG A 43 5.89 -5.77 18.58
N PRO A 44 6.68 -6.85 18.70
CA PRO A 44 7.01 -7.43 20.00
C PRO A 44 7.65 -6.39 20.95
N TRP A 45 7.35 -6.51 22.24
CA TRP A 45 7.89 -5.63 23.29
C TRP A 45 9.43 -5.55 23.28
N GLU A 46 10.09 -6.70 23.16
CA GLU A 46 11.54 -6.83 23.33
C GLU A 46 12.34 -6.28 22.13
N CYS A 47 11.70 -6.11 20.96
CA CYS A 47 12.37 -5.76 19.72
C CYS A 47 12.35 -4.27 19.43
N CYS A 48 13.37 -3.75 18.74
CA CYS A 48 13.48 -2.32 18.45
C CYS A 48 13.28 -1.42 19.69
N TYR A 49 13.99 -1.74 20.77
CA TYR A 49 13.92 -0.97 21.99
C TYR A 49 14.53 0.42 21.78
N ASP A 50 13.71 1.46 21.93
CA ASP A 50 14.16 2.85 22.00
C ASP A 50 14.03 3.34 23.46
N PRO A 51 15.14 3.67 24.15
CA PRO A 51 15.11 4.15 25.52
C PRO A 51 14.35 5.49 25.69
N GLY A 52 14.07 6.20 24.60
CA GLY A 52 13.29 7.45 24.60
C GLY A 52 11.81 7.29 24.28
N ALA A 53 11.35 6.10 23.87
CA ALA A 53 9.97 5.85 23.48
C ALA A 53 9.22 5.06 24.56
N GLU A 54 8.07 5.58 24.99
CA GLU A 54 7.13 4.85 25.84
C GLU A 54 6.23 3.99 24.93
N LEU A 55 6.07 2.72 25.28
CA LEU A 55 5.10 1.85 24.60
C LEU A 55 3.69 2.23 25.08
N ALA A 56 2.86 2.64 24.15
CA ALA A 56 1.51 3.12 24.45
C ALA A 56 0.54 1.93 24.58
N GLY A 57 -0.30 1.98 25.61
CA GLY A 57 -1.49 1.13 25.75
C GLY A 57 -1.24 -0.30 26.24
N ASP A 58 -2.32 -1.07 26.17
CA ASP A 58 -2.31 -2.51 26.48
C ASP A 58 -1.73 -3.31 25.30
N PRO A 59 -1.21 -4.54 25.53
CA PRO A 59 -0.83 -5.43 24.44
C PRO A 59 -1.96 -5.61 23.43
N ILE A 60 -1.62 -5.57 22.16
CA ILE A 60 -2.58 -5.83 21.08
C ILE A 60 -2.96 -7.32 21.12
N SER A 61 -4.27 -7.57 21.03
CA SER A 61 -4.85 -8.91 21.09
C SER A 61 -5.95 -9.07 20.04
N PRO A 62 -6.05 -10.23 19.36
CA PRO A 62 -5.20 -11.41 19.51
C PRO A 62 -3.81 -11.20 18.91
N ASN A 63 -2.78 -11.76 19.54
CA ASN A 63 -1.50 -11.94 18.89
C ASN A 63 -1.41 -13.36 18.33
N VAL A 64 -0.97 -13.48 17.09
CA VAL A 64 -0.67 -14.75 16.41
C VAL A 64 0.57 -15.44 17.00
N CYS A 65 1.53 -14.67 17.49
CA CYS A 65 2.71 -15.17 18.17
C CYS A 65 2.49 -15.17 19.69
N ASP A 66 3.01 -16.18 20.39
CA ASP A 66 2.89 -16.34 21.86
C ASP A 66 3.75 -15.33 22.65
N VAL A 67 3.82 -14.08 22.20
CA VAL A 67 4.54 -12.95 22.82
C VAL A 67 3.60 -11.74 22.92
N ASN A 68 3.94 -10.72 23.69
CA ASN A 68 3.11 -9.50 23.72
C ASN A 68 3.57 -8.53 22.62
N TRP A 69 2.62 -8.09 21.79
CA TRP A 69 2.84 -7.04 20.79
C TRP A 69 2.19 -5.74 21.24
N TYR A 70 2.81 -4.63 20.86
CA TYR A 70 2.39 -3.28 21.21
C TYR A 70 2.37 -2.41 19.95
N ALA A 71 1.51 -1.39 19.97
CA ALA A 71 1.51 -0.36 18.95
C ALA A 71 2.90 0.24 18.77
N TRP A 72 3.34 0.38 17.52
CA TRP A 72 4.67 0.87 17.21
C TRP A 72 4.62 2.33 16.80
N ALA A 73 4.73 3.21 17.80
CA ALA A 73 4.67 4.65 17.59
C ALA A 73 5.95 5.24 16.98
N ASN A 74 5.80 6.34 16.25
CA ASN A 74 6.88 7.15 15.68
C ASN A 74 7.87 6.35 14.81
N VAL A 75 7.41 5.31 14.12
CA VAL A 75 8.23 4.50 13.22
C VAL A 75 8.02 4.90 11.78
N LYS A 76 9.10 4.89 10.98
CA LYS A 76 9.04 5.10 9.53
C LYS A 76 8.33 3.90 8.89
N VAL A 77 7.32 4.18 8.07
CA VAL A 77 6.57 3.18 7.30
C VAL A 77 6.70 3.50 5.82
N VAL A 78 7.06 2.51 5.02
CA VAL A 78 7.31 2.64 3.58
C VAL A 78 6.28 1.81 2.83
N LEU A 79 5.68 2.40 1.79
CA LEU A 79 4.76 1.74 0.87
C LEU A 79 5.51 1.39 -0.43
N THR A 80 5.58 0.10 -0.77
CA THR A 80 6.26 -0.37 -1.98
C THR A 80 5.34 -1.23 -2.85
N THR A 81 5.70 -1.32 -4.13
CA THR A 81 5.10 -2.23 -5.11
C THR A 81 6.17 -2.77 -6.04
N TRP A 82 5.84 -3.77 -6.85
CA TRP A 82 6.78 -4.38 -7.80
C TRP A 82 6.35 -4.11 -9.24
N VAL A 83 7.31 -3.67 -10.06
CA VAL A 83 7.12 -3.43 -11.50
C VAL A 83 8.32 -4.02 -12.24
N ASP A 84 8.09 -4.97 -13.13
CA ASP A 84 9.13 -5.60 -13.96
C ASP A 84 10.36 -6.09 -13.15
N SER A 85 10.12 -6.81 -12.05
CA SER A 85 11.13 -7.27 -11.09
C SER A 85 11.90 -6.19 -10.33
N VAL A 86 11.39 -4.96 -10.32
CA VAL A 86 11.97 -3.85 -9.56
C VAL A 86 11.00 -3.43 -8.48
N GLU A 87 11.48 -3.41 -7.24
CA GLU A 87 10.76 -2.81 -6.14
C GLU A 87 10.74 -1.29 -6.29
N ILE A 88 9.55 -0.70 -6.21
CA ILE A 88 9.30 0.72 -6.35
C ILE A 88 8.71 1.23 -5.04
N GLU A 89 9.43 2.13 -4.37
CA GLU A 89 8.89 2.94 -3.29
C GLU A 89 7.94 4.00 -3.83
N LEU A 90 6.73 4.04 -3.30
CA LEU A 90 5.68 4.99 -3.72
C LEU A 90 5.53 6.13 -2.72
N ALA A 91 5.62 5.82 -1.44
CA ALA A 91 5.43 6.78 -0.37
C ALA A 91 6.11 6.32 0.92
N THR A 92 6.39 7.29 1.78
CA THR A 92 6.84 7.07 3.16
C THR A 92 5.99 7.92 4.10
N THR A 93 5.64 7.37 5.26
CA THR A 93 4.94 8.07 6.35
C THR A 93 5.55 7.68 7.71
N VAL A 94 5.02 8.24 8.80
CA VAL A 94 5.42 7.90 10.17
C VAL A 94 4.16 7.57 10.97
N THR A 95 4.23 6.52 11.79
CA THR A 95 3.10 6.15 12.65
C THR A 95 2.87 7.17 13.76
N ASP A 96 1.61 7.32 14.17
CA ASP A 96 1.24 8.12 15.33
C ASP A 96 1.50 7.39 16.67
N GLU A 97 1.08 7.99 17.79
CA GLU A 97 1.23 7.44 19.14
C GLU A 97 0.54 6.08 19.34
N ASN A 98 -0.43 5.73 18.52
CA ASN A 98 -1.15 4.46 18.55
C ASN A 98 -0.65 3.47 17.49
N GLY A 99 0.47 3.77 16.82
CA GLY A 99 1.00 2.95 15.74
C GLY A 99 0.23 3.09 14.42
N ALA A 100 -0.76 3.98 14.34
CA ALA A 100 -1.58 4.14 13.15
C ALA A 100 -0.83 4.89 12.05
N TYR A 101 -1.03 4.49 10.80
CA TYR A 101 -0.48 5.16 9.62
C TYR A 101 -1.55 5.40 8.56
N LEU A 102 -1.27 6.35 7.65
CA LEU A 102 -2.11 6.65 6.49
C LEU A 102 -1.25 6.99 5.28
N PHE A 103 -1.53 6.34 4.16
CA PHE A 103 -1.09 6.72 2.83
C PHE A 103 -2.30 7.24 2.04
N SER A 104 -2.26 8.51 1.62
CA SER A 104 -3.24 9.09 0.70
C SER A 104 -2.74 9.03 -0.73
N ASP A 105 -3.65 9.26 -1.68
CA ASP A 105 -3.35 9.39 -3.11
C ASP A 105 -2.69 8.13 -3.73
N VAL A 106 -3.02 6.95 -3.20
CA VAL A 106 -2.45 5.67 -3.64
C VAL A 106 -3.11 5.23 -4.95
N PRO A 107 -2.34 4.90 -6.00
CA PRO A 107 -2.90 4.33 -7.23
C PRO A 107 -3.70 3.04 -6.93
N PRO A 108 -4.78 2.74 -7.66
CA PRO A 108 -5.42 1.44 -7.53
C PRO A 108 -4.51 0.31 -8.01
N ALA A 109 -4.34 -0.75 -7.22
CA ALA A 109 -3.54 -1.93 -7.56
C ALA A 109 -4.02 -3.16 -6.79
N LYS A 110 -3.53 -4.35 -7.20
CA LYS A 110 -3.86 -5.60 -6.51
C LYS A 110 -3.10 -5.79 -5.21
N ASN A 111 -1.83 -5.42 -5.15
CA ASN A 111 -0.97 -5.71 -4.01
C ASN A 111 0.00 -4.56 -3.75
N TYR A 112 0.07 -4.17 -2.48
CA TYR A 112 1.12 -3.32 -1.92
C TYR A 112 1.75 -3.97 -0.72
N ILE A 113 3.05 -3.71 -0.52
CA ILE A 113 3.78 -4.09 0.69
C ILE A 113 3.98 -2.83 1.52
N ILE A 114 3.78 -2.98 2.82
CA ILE A 114 3.90 -1.90 3.79
C ILE A 114 4.94 -2.32 4.81
N THR A 115 6.05 -1.60 4.92
CA THR A 115 7.18 -1.98 5.77
C THR A 115 7.45 -0.94 6.84
N ALA A 116 7.29 -1.30 8.11
CA ALA A 116 7.79 -0.52 9.25
C ALA A 116 9.24 -0.87 9.54
N ILE A 117 10.09 0.14 9.67
CA ILE A 117 11.55 -0.03 9.80
C ILE A 117 12.02 0.48 11.15
N CYS A 118 12.71 -0.36 11.91
CA CYS A 118 13.22 0.04 13.21
C CYS A 118 14.29 1.15 13.12
N PRO A 119 14.11 2.28 13.83
CA PRO A 119 15.03 3.42 13.74
C PRO A 119 16.42 3.13 14.35
N THR A 120 16.50 2.23 15.32
CA THR A 120 17.77 1.85 15.96
C THR A 120 18.44 0.65 15.28
N ASP A 121 17.74 0.01 14.35
CA ASP A 121 18.14 -1.27 13.76
C ASP A 121 17.41 -1.51 12.43
N GLU A 122 17.95 -0.99 11.33
CA GLU A 122 17.27 -1.04 10.02
C GLU A 122 17.03 -2.46 9.49
N GLY A 123 17.69 -3.48 10.06
CA GLY A 123 17.47 -4.88 9.72
C GLY A 123 16.19 -5.46 10.33
N PHE A 124 15.66 -4.87 11.41
CA PHE A 124 14.42 -5.33 12.02
C PHE A 124 13.23 -4.60 11.39
N VAL A 125 12.39 -5.36 10.69
CA VAL A 125 11.21 -4.85 9.99
C VAL A 125 9.97 -5.64 10.35
N ILE A 126 8.83 -4.97 10.37
CA ILE A 126 7.50 -5.60 10.40
C ILE A 126 6.80 -5.24 9.10
N LYS A 127 6.17 -6.22 8.47
CA LYS A 127 5.54 -6.05 7.17
C LYS A 127 4.04 -6.30 7.22
N ASP A 128 3.34 -5.62 6.36
CA ASP A 128 1.90 -5.73 6.17
C ASP A 128 1.57 -5.66 4.68
N VAL A 129 0.35 -6.04 4.32
CA VAL A 129 -0.11 -6.07 2.93
C VAL A 129 -1.40 -5.28 2.78
N ALA A 130 -1.51 -4.57 1.67
CA ALA A 130 -2.80 -4.04 1.22
C ALA A 130 -3.18 -4.67 -0.11
N GLU A 131 -4.28 -5.42 -0.07
CA GLU A 131 -4.82 -6.13 -1.22
C GLU A 131 -5.93 -5.32 -1.89
N GLU A 132 -6.08 -5.42 -3.20
CA GLU A 132 -7.19 -4.85 -3.96
C GLU A 132 -7.52 -3.38 -3.62
N VAL A 133 -6.52 -2.49 -3.61
CA VAL A 133 -6.76 -1.06 -3.38
C VAL A 133 -7.58 -0.49 -4.54
N VAL A 134 -8.79 -0.02 -4.23
CA VAL A 134 -9.73 0.56 -5.19
C VAL A 134 -9.69 2.09 -5.13
N GLY A 135 -9.82 2.72 -6.30
CA GLY A 135 -9.85 4.17 -6.42
C GLY A 135 -11.06 4.79 -5.72
N GLY A 136 -10.81 5.81 -4.89
CA GLY A 136 -11.84 6.52 -4.12
C GLY A 136 -12.23 5.82 -2.81
N GLU A 137 -11.62 4.69 -2.49
CA GLU A 137 -11.86 3.94 -1.26
C GLU A 137 -10.63 3.99 -0.33
N THR A 138 -10.86 3.65 0.93
CA THR A 138 -9.80 3.46 1.92
C THR A 138 -9.71 1.98 2.23
N TYR A 139 -8.56 1.39 1.92
CA TYR A 139 -8.22 0.05 2.36
C TYR A 139 -7.69 0.10 3.79
N ASP A 140 -8.24 -0.75 4.67
CA ASP A 140 -7.76 -0.91 6.04
C ASP A 140 -7.01 -2.24 6.16
N ALA A 141 -5.69 -2.16 6.27
CA ALA A 141 -4.81 -3.33 6.42
C ALA A 141 -4.90 -3.95 7.83
N GLY A 142 -5.61 -3.31 8.76
CA GLY A 142 -5.75 -3.79 10.12
C GLY A 142 -4.46 -3.59 10.91
N VAL A 143 -4.12 -4.56 11.75
CA VAL A 143 -2.89 -4.53 12.56
C VAL A 143 -1.89 -5.47 11.93
N ALA A 144 -0.70 -4.96 11.61
CA ALA A 144 0.40 -5.76 11.13
C ALA A 144 0.79 -6.83 12.17
N ASP A 145 0.90 -8.08 11.72
CA ASP A 145 1.25 -9.24 12.53
C ASP A 145 2.18 -10.19 11.75
N ALA A 146 2.47 -11.37 12.31
CA ALA A 146 3.28 -12.35 11.60
C ALA A 146 2.59 -12.92 10.35
N LYS A 147 1.26 -13.00 10.30
CA LYS A 147 0.56 -13.47 9.10
C LYS A 147 0.72 -12.49 7.96
N SER A 148 0.46 -11.20 8.21
CA SER A 148 0.64 -10.16 7.20
C SER A 148 2.10 -10.07 6.76
N THR A 149 3.04 -10.28 7.69
CA THR A 149 4.47 -10.33 7.37
C THR A 149 4.80 -11.50 6.44
N VAL A 150 4.24 -12.70 6.68
CA VAL A 150 4.41 -13.85 5.78
C VAL A 150 3.83 -13.59 4.38
N LEU A 151 2.66 -12.94 4.29
CA LEU A 151 2.08 -12.57 3.00
C LEU A 151 2.96 -11.56 2.25
N ALA A 152 3.49 -10.57 2.95
CA ALA A 152 4.40 -9.58 2.36
C ALA A 152 5.69 -10.23 1.84
N LEU A 153 6.31 -11.13 2.61
CA LEU A 153 7.51 -11.87 2.18
C LEU A 153 7.24 -12.73 0.94
N CYS A 154 6.06 -13.34 0.86
CA CYS A 154 5.63 -14.07 -0.33
C CYS A 154 5.57 -13.15 -1.56
N LEU A 155 4.97 -11.96 -1.42
CA LEU A 155 4.91 -10.97 -2.49
C LEU A 155 6.30 -10.44 -2.90
N GLU A 156 7.22 -10.27 -1.95
CA GLU A 156 8.61 -9.87 -2.22
C GLU A 156 9.33 -10.93 -3.06
N GLY A 157 9.30 -12.19 -2.63
CA GLY A 157 9.94 -13.28 -3.37
C GLY A 157 9.38 -13.44 -4.79
N LEU A 158 8.08 -13.20 -4.99
CA LEU A 158 7.45 -13.21 -6.31
C LEU A 158 7.89 -12.02 -7.18
N GLY A 159 7.97 -10.84 -6.57
CA GLY A 159 8.49 -9.64 -7.21
C GLY A 159 9.91 -9.83 -7.71
N GLU A 160 10.80 -10.40 -6.88
CA GLU A 160 12.20 -10.66 -7.24
C GLU A 160 12.36 -11.56 -8.47
N ILE A 161 11.52 -12.61 -8.59
CA ILE A 161 11.56 -13.52 -9.75
C ILE A 161 10.79 -12.98 -10.97
N GLY A 162 10.20 -11.79 -10.87
CA GLY A 162 9.38 -11.19 -11.94
C GLY A 162 8.09 -11.94 -12.20
N SER A 163 7.60 -12.68 -11.21
CA SER A 163 6.27 -13.27 -11.30
C SER A 163 5.24 -12.16 -11.15
N ASP A 164 4.18 -12.23 -11.93
CA ASP A 164 3.11 -11.25 -11.85
C ASP A 164 2.34 -11.45 -10.53
N SER A 165 2.58 -10.57 -9.55
CA SER A 165 1.89 -10.60 -8.27
C SER A 165 0.39 -10.34 -8.41
N TYR A 166 -0.08 -9.79 -9.55
CA TYR A 166 -1.51 -9.67 -9.85
C TYR A 166 -2.18 -11.02 -10.13
N LEU A 167 -1.39 -12.05 -10.46
CA LEU A 167 -1.88 -13.42 -10.65
C LEU A 167 -1.82 -14.26 -9.38
N LEU A 168 -1.19 -13.73 -8.33
CA LEU A 168 -1.16 -14.41 -7.04
C LEU A 168 -2.50 -14.20 -6.34
N ASP A 169 -3.15 -15.32 -6.04
CA ASP A 169 -4.23 -15.36 -5.08
C ASP A 169 -3.63 -15.65 -3.70
N LEU A 170 -3.63 -14.66 -2.80
CA LEU A 170 -3.12 -14.84 -1.45
C LEU A 170 -3.97 -15.84 -0.66
N ASP A 171 -5.24 -16.07 -1.05
CA ASP A 171 -6.08 -17.10 -0.43
C ASP A 171 -5.54 -18.51 -0.72
N ASP A 172 -5.05 -18.75 -1.96
CA ASP A 172 -4.43 -20.03 -2.33
C ASP A 172 -3.18 -20.30 -1.48
N PHE A 173 -2.36 -19.27 -1.27
CA PHE A 173 -1.17 -19.38 -0.42
C PHE A 173 -1.54 -19.62 1.05
N GLN A 174 -2.52 -18.89 1.59
CA GLN A 174 -3.03 -19.10 2.95
C GLN A 174 -3.64 -20.49 3.15
N SER A 175 -4.19 -21.10 2.09
CA SER A 175 -4.76 -22.44 2.14
C SER A 175 -3.72 -23.57 2.14
N HIS A 176 -2.45 -23.25 1.88
CA HIS A 176 -1.39 -24.25 1.78
C HIS A 176 -1.13 -24.92 3.14
N SER A 177 -0.87 -26.24 3.13
CA SER A 177 -0.71 -27.02 4.38
C SER A 177 0.48 -26.59 5.25
N ASP A 178 1.46 -25.93 4.64
CA ASP A 178 2.64 -25.42 5.33
C ASP A 178 2.51 -23.95 5.78
N TYR A 179 1.43 -23.25 5.42
CA TYR A 179 1.27 -21.83 5.75
C TYR A 179 1.40 -21.55 7.26
N ASN A 180 0.75 -22.38 8.09
CA ASN A 180 0.87 -22.26 9.55
C ASN A 180 2.31 -22.51 10.06
N LYS A 181 3.08 -23.39 9.41
CA LYS A 181 4.48 -23.62 9.80
C LYS A 181 5.35 -22.41 9.50
N VAL A 182 5.11 -21.77 8.35
CA VAL A 182 5.81 -20.53 7.98
C VAL A 182 5.45 -19.40 8.94
N ILE A 183 4.19 -19.30 9.37
CA ILE A 183 3.78 -18.36 10.43
C ILE A 183 4.53 -18.63 11.73
N GLU A 184 4.61 -19.88 12.17
CA GLU A 184 5.36 -20.25 13.39
C GLU A 184 6.84 -19.85 13.28
N GLU A 185 7.47 -20.11 12.14
CA GLU A 185 8.86 -19.72 11.88
C GLU A 185 9.01 -18.18 11.94
N VAL A 186 8.20 -17.43 11.19
CA VAL A 186 8.23 -15.96 11.23
C VAL A 186 7.94 -15.43 12.64
N CYS A 187 7.06 -16.06 13.41
CA CYS A 187 6.83 -15.69 14.81
C CYS A 187 8.10 -15.84 15.65
N ASP A 188 8.87 -16.92 15.48
CA ASP A 188 10.14 -17.11 16.19
C ASP A 188 11.16 -16.03 15.80
N TYR A 189 11.28 -15.71 14.50
CA TYR A 189 12.17 -14.64 14.03
C TYR A 189 11.80 -13.28 14.64
N LEU A 190 10.51 -12.93 14.60
CA LEU A 190 10.02 -11.67 15.14
C LEU A 190 10.15 -11.62 16.66
N ALA A 191 9.83 -12.71 17.37
CA ALA A 191 9.95 -12.77 18.82
C ALA A 191 11.40 -12.63 19.31
N ASN A 192 12.37 -13.11 18.53
CA ASN A 192 13.80 -13.01 18.84
C ASN A 192 14.50 -11.78 18.22
N CYS A 193 13.74 -10.89 17.59
CA CYS A 193 14.22 -9.65 16.99
C CYS A 193 15.27 -9.86 15.88
N GLU A 194 15.14 -10.96 15.13
CA GLU A 194 16.09 -11.32 14.08
C GLU A 194 15.87 -10.49 12.79
N HIS A 195 16.96 -10.21 12.07
CA HIS A 195 16.98 -9.32 10.89
C HIS A 195 16.70 -10.00 9.56
N ALA A 196 16.93 -11.31 9.49
CA ALA A 196 16.79 -12.09 8.27
C ALA A 196 15.56 -12.96 8.41
N ILE A 197 14.37 -12.38 8.17
CA ILE A 197 13.15 -13.16 8.09
C ILE A 197 13.24 -13.99 6.77
N PRO A 198 13.15 -15.33 6.85
CA PRO A 198 13.44 -16.22 5.73
C PRO A 198 12.41 -16.15 4.60
#